data_AF-A0A5D0S3H8-F1
#
_entry.id   AF-A0A5D0S3H8-F1
#
_cell.length_a   1.000
_cell.length_b   1.000
_cell.length_c   1.000
_cell.angle_alpha   90.00
_cell.angle_beta   90.00
_cell.angle_gamma   90.00
#
_symmetry.space_group_name_H-M   'P 1'
#
loop_
_entity.id
_entity.type
_entity.pdbx_description
1 polymer ?
#
loop_
_entity_poly.entity_id
_entity_poly.type
_entity_poly.pdbx_seq_one_letter_code
_entity_poly.pdbx_strand_id
1 'polypeptide(L)'
;MDFGKLYETIFKRKSIRKFSDEQLDNNILDIIKNAFNDTKPLFPSINVDIKIVPGDSVKGLLLVKVPQYLLLFSENKPGYLLNTGFIFEQIDLCLSSSGTGSYWLGLTKPKKGRLERRHLNLLLHLLLQS
;
A
#
# COMPACT_ATOMS: atom_id res chain seq x y z
N MET A 1 -5.90 7.18 -14.13
CA MET A 1 -6.84 6.36 -13.33
C MET A 1 -8.23 6.31 -13.98
N ASP A 2 -8.83 5.12 -14.12
CA ASP A 2 -10.20 4.94 -14.66
C ASP A 2 -11.21 4.81 -13.51
N PHE A 3 -11.92 5.90 -13.20
CA PHE A 3 -12.85 5.94 -12.07
C PHE A 3 -14.09 5.07 -12.25
N GLY A 4 -14.52 4.80 -13.49
CA GLY A 4 -15.66 3.90 -13.74
C GLY A 4 -15.31 2.47 -13.34
N LYS A 5 -14.14 2.00 -13.78
CA LYS A 5 -13.61 0.69 -13.39
C LYS A 5 -13.35 0.59 -11.88
N LEU A 6 -12.82 1.64 -11.25
CA LEU A 6 -12.62 1.65 -9.79
C LEU A 6 -13.94 1.55 -9.03
N TYR A 7 -14.98 2.26 -9.46
CA TYR A 7 -16.30 2.20 -8.83
C TYR A 7 -16.86 0.78 -8.85
N GLU A 8 -16.81 0.09 -9.99
CA GLU A 8 -17.22 -1.32 -10.06
C GLU A 8 -16.37 -2.23 -9.17
N THR A 9 -15.08 -1.90 -9.03
CA THR A 9 -14.14 -2.69 -8.25
C THR A 9 -14.45 -2.64 -6.75
N ILE A 10 -15.02 -1.54 -6.24
CA ILE A 10 -15.41 -1.39 -4.83
C ILE A 10 -16.24 -2.59 -4.34
N PHE A 11 -17.19 -3.05 -5.16
CA PHE A 11 -18.10 -4.15 -4.82
C PHE A 11 -17.46 -5.54 -4.91
N LYS A 12 -16.31 -5.67 -5.58
CA LYS A 12 -15.61 -6.94 -5.83
C LYS A 12 -14.35 -7.10 -4.95
N ARG A 13 -13.80 -5.97 -4.49
CA ARG A 13 -12.59 -5.85 -3.69
C ARG A 13 -12.73 -6.65 -2.38
N LYS A 14 -11.72 -7.46 -2.08
CA LYS A 14 -11.66 -8.31 -0.88
C LYS A 14 -10.23 -8.38 -0.37
N SER A 15 -10.06 -8.48 0.95
CA SER A 15 -8.74 -8.69 1.55
C SER A 15 -8.21 -10.09 1.21
N ILE A 16 -7.08 -10.16 0.51
CA ILE A 16 -6.40 -11.41 0.19
C ILE A 16 -5.34 -11.68 1.26
N ARG A 17 -5.41 -12.83 1.94
CA ARG A 17 -4.51 -13.15 3.07
C ARG A 17 -3.63 -14.38 2.83
N LYS A 18 -3.76 -15.00 1.66
CA LYS A 18 -2.90 -16.09 1.18
C LYS A 18 -2.12 -15.53 0.00
N PHE A 19 -0.80 -15.66 0.05
CA PHE A 19 0.11 -15.08 -0.93
C PHE A 19 1.10 -16.14 -1.40
N SER A 20 1.54 -16.02 -2.65
CA SER A 20 2.72 -16.71 -3.15
C SER A 20 3.99 -16.20 -2.47
N ASP A 21 5.01 -17.05 -2.38
CA ASP A 21 6.35 -16.68 -1.93
C ASP A 21 7.21 -16.06 -3.06
N GLU A 22 6.64 -15.94 -4.27
CA GLU A 22 7.30 -15.37 -5.45
C GLU A 22 7.46 -13.84 -5.37
N GLN A 23 8.60 -13.33 -5.84
CA GLN A 23 8.81 -11.89 -5.93
C GLN A 23 7.77 -11.22 -6.85
N LEU A 24 7.48 -9.96 -6.58
CA LEU A 24 6.59 -9.18 -7.43
C LEU A 24 7.16 -9.06 -8.85
N ASP A 25 6.34 -9.41 -9.83
CA ASP A 25 6.64 -9.18 -11.23
C ASP A 25 6.81 -7.67 -11.53
N ASN A 26 7.63 -7.32 -12.52
CA ASN A 26 7.84 -5.93 -12.92
C ASN A 26 6.55 -5.22 -13.34
N ASN A 27 5.62 -5.95 -13.98
CA ASN A 27 4.32 -5.40 -14.36
C ASN A 27 3.54 -4.88 -13.15
N ILE A 28 3.63 -5.60 -12.04
CA ILE A 28 3.00 -5.23 -10.77
C ILE A 28 3.66 -3.99 -10.20
N LEU A 29 4.99 -3.94 -10.19
CA LEU A 29 5.74 -2.79 -9.68
C LEU A 29 5.35 -1.52 -10.43
N ASP A 30 5.13 -1.62 -11.74
CA ASP A 30 4.73 -0.50 -12.57
C ASP A 30 3.26 -0.11 -12.35
N ILE A 31 2.36 -1.08 -12.13
CA ILE A 31 0.98 -0.79 -11.70
C ILE A 31 0.98 0.02 -10.41
N ILE A 32 1.78 -0.37 -9.40
CA ILE A 32 1.85 0.34 -8.11
C ILE A 32 2.33 1.78 -8.30
N LYS A 33 3.43 1.98 -9.05
CA LYS A 33 3.98 3.31 -9.32
C LYS A 33 2.99 4.18 -10.06
N ASN A 34 2.36 3.65 -11.11
CA ASN A 34 1.38 4.38 -11.90
C ASN A 34 0.14 4.72 -11.06
N ALA A 35 -0.37 3.77 -10.27
CA ALA A 35 -1.47 4.00 -9.35
C ALA A 35 -1.15 5.11 -8.35
N PHE A 36 0.04 5.10 -7.74
CA PHE A 36 0.49 6.14 -6.82
C PHE A 36 0.56 7.52 -7.47
N ASN A 37 1.19 7.62 -8.64
CA ASN A 37 1.32 8.88 -9.40
C ASN A 37 -0.04 9.45 -9.81
N ASP A 38 -1.01 8.58 -10.09
CA ASP A 38 -2.36 8.96 -10.49
C ASP A 38 -3.29 9.26 -9.30
N THR A 39 -2.86 9.01 -8.06
CA THR A 39 -3.71 9.26 -6.89
C THR A 39 -4.06 10.74 -6.76
N LYS A 40 -5.27 11.00 -6.26
CA LYS A 40 -5.70 12.34 -5.85
C LYS A 40 -5.71 12.37 -4.32
N PRO A 41 -4.72 12.99 -3.65
CA PRO A 41 -4.74 13.13 -2.20
C PRO A 41 -5.96 13.92 -1.73
N LEU A 42 -6.49 13.56 -0.56
CA LEU A 42 -7.54 14.34 0.11
C LEU A 42 -6.99 15.69 0.58
N PHE A 43 -5.73 15.71 0.99
CA PHE A 43 -4.98 16.90 1.42
C PHE A 43 -3.69 17.01 0.59
N PRO A 44 -3.72 17.68 -0.58
CA PRO A 44 -2.57 17.78 -1.49
C PRO A 44 -1.34 18.47 -0.89
N SER A 45 -1.52 19.27 0.17
CA SER A 45 -0.43 19.96 0.87
C SER A 45 0.35 19.05 1.85
N ILE A 46 -0.10 17.82 2.07
CA ILE A 46 0.58 16.81 2.88
C ILE A 46 1.40 15.94 1.92
N ASN A 47 2.73 16.06 1.98
CA ASN A 47 3.57 15.24 1.11
C ASN A 47 3.51 13.78 1.55
N VAL A 48 3.40 12.90 0.56
CA VAL A 48 3.42 11.45 0.75
C VAL A 48 4.45 10.82 -0.16
N ASP A 49 4.93 9.65 0.21
CA ASP A 49 5.89 8.86 -0.54
C ASP A 49 5.57 7.37 -0.32
N ILE A 50 5.97 6.51 -1.26
CA ILE A 50 5.83 5.07 -1.14
C ILE A 50 7.16 4.35 -1.27
N LYS A 51 7.28 3.18 -0.64
CA LYS A 51 8.45 2.33 -0.79
C LYS A 51 8.07 0.87 -0.78
N ILE A 52 8.69 0.11 -1.68
CA ILE A 52 8.62 -1.34 -1.67
C ILE A 52 9.85 -1.86 -0.92
N VAL A 53 9.63 -2.71 0.09
CA VAL A 53 10.68 -3.21 0.97
C VAL A 53 10.64 -4.73 1.09
N PRO A 54 11.77 -5.41 1.34
CA PRO A 54 11.78 -6.85 1.53
C PRO A 54 10.96 -7.30 2.76
N GLY A 55 10.49 -8.54 2.73
CA GLY A 55 9.67 -9.16 3.78
C GLY A 55 10.30 -9.15 5.18
N ASP A 56 11.62 -9.16 5.25
CA ASP A 56 12.36 -9.15 6.51
C ASP A 56 12.46 -7.76 7.15
N SER A 57 12.04 -6.71 6.46
CA SER A 57 12.24 -5.31 6.84
C SER A 57 11.10 -4.75 7.72
N VAL A 58 10.06 -5.55 7.96
CA VAL A 58 8.87 -5.19 8.75
C VAL A 58 8.75 -6.14 9.95
N LYS A 59 8.16 -5.64 11.05
CA LYS A 59 7.80 -6.42 12.24
C LYS A 59 6.44 -5.98 12.78
N GLY A 60 5.70 -6.88 13.42
CA GLY A 60 4.41 -6.54 14.01
C GLY A 60 3.64 -7.76 14.48
N LEU A 61 2.44 -7.52 14.99
CA LEU A 61 1.47 -8.58 15.29
C LEU A 61 0.71 -8.95 14.02
N LEU A 62 0.32 -10.22 13.89
CA LEU A 62 -0.46 -10.72 12.75
C LEU A 62 0.22 -10.47 11.38
N LEU A 63 1.55 -10.42 11.38
CA LEU A 63 2.35 -10.23 10.17
C LEU A 63 2.21 -11.45 9.26
N VAL A 64 1.70 -11.25 8.06
CA VAL A 64 1.69 -12.28 7.01
C VAL A 64 3.06 -12.29 6.34
N LYS A 65 3.79 -13.39 6.39
CA LYS A 65 5.09 -13.50 5.70
C LYS A 65 4.86 -13.49 4.19
N VAL A 66 5.55 -12.58 3.53
CA VAL A 66 5.54 -12.38 2.07
C VAL A 66 6.93 -11.91 1.63
N PRO A 67 7.25 -11.97 0.33
CA PRO A 67 8.55 -11.51 -0.17
C PRO A 67 8.76 -10.00 -0.06
N GLN A 68 7.71 -9.18 -0.24
CA GLN A 68 7.82 -7.72 -0.27
C GLN A 68 6.58 -7.01 0.31
N TYR A 69 6.78 -5.81 0.85
CA TYR A 69 5.73 -4.94 1.39
C TYR A 69 5.72 -3.57 0.71
N LEU A 70 4.54 -2.98 0.48
CA LEU A 70 4.39 -1.58 0.12
C LEU A 70 4.14 -0.74 1.39
N LEU A 71 4.98 0.26 1.57
CA LEU A 71 4.90 1.22 2.65
C LEU A 71 4.47 2.57 2.09
N LEU A 72 3.60 3.28 2.79
CA LEU A 72 3.33 4.70 2.53
C LEU A 72 3.78 5.53 3.72
N PHE A 73 4.43 6.63 3.40
CA PHE A 73 5.04 7.59 4.29
C PHE A 73 4.34 8.93 4.07
N SER A 74 3.80 9.54 5.12
CA SER A 74 3.08 10.81 5.00
C SER A 74 3.61 11.81 6.01
N GLU A 75 3.89 13.04 5.60
CA GLU A 75 4.26 14.13 6.51
C GLU A 75 3.34 14.20 7.74
N ASN A 76 3.93 14.52 8.90
CA ASN A 76 3.19 14.67 10.14
C ASN A 76 2.47 16.03 10.17
N LYS A 77 1.30 16.09 9.55
CA LYS A 77 0.41 17.25 9.50
C LYS A 77 -1.00 16.83 9.93
N PRO A 78 -1.84 17.74 10.47
CA PRO A 78 -3.24 17.45 10.72
C PRO A 78 -3.92 16.82 9.49
N GLY A 79 -4.62 15.71 9.67
CA GLY A 79 -5.29 15.00 8.58
C GLY A 79 -4.45 13.95 7.84
N TYR A 80 -3.16 13.77 8.16
CA TYR A 80 -2.28 12.82 7.45
C TYR A 80 -2.80 11.37 7.42
N LEU A 81 -3.47 10.92 8.50
CA LEU A 81 -4.07 9.59 8.57
C LEU A 81 -5.22 9.42 7.57
N LEU A 82 -6.12 10.40 7.47
CA LEU A 82 -7.20 10.41 6.50
C LEU A 82 -6.65 10.50 5.08
N ASN A 83 -5.65 11.36 4.86
CA ASN A 83 -4.97 11.47 3.56
C ASN A 83 -4.40 10.12 3.12
N THR A 84 -3.65 9.48 4.02
CA THR A 84 -2.98 8.20 3.76
C THR A 84 -4.00 7.10 3.48
N GLY A 85 -5.07 7.00 4.28
CA GLY A 85 -6.14 6.05 4.04
C GLY A 85 -6.82 6.26 2.68
N PHE A 86 -7.10 7.51 2.31
CA PHE A 86 -7.72 7.86 1.03
C PHE A 86 -6.84 7.51 -0.18
N ILE A 87 -5.53 7.76 -0.07
CA ILE A 87 -4.55 7.42 -1.11
C ILE A 87 -4.42 5.89 -1.21
N PHE A 88 -4.35 5.20 -0.07
CA PHE A 88 -4.25 3.74 -0.09
C PHE A 88 -5.47 3.05 -0.66
N GLU A 89 -6.67 3.54 -0.42
CA GLU A 89 -7.88 2.95 -1.01
C GLU A 89 -7.87 3.08 -2.54
N GLN A 90 -7.41 4.22 -3.08
CA GLN A 90 -7.24 4.38 -4.52
C GLN A 90 -6.25 3.36 -5.09
N ILE A 91 -5.15 3.12 -4.38
CA ILE A 91 -4.17 2.10 -4.75
C ILE A 91 -4.79 0.69 -4.63
N ASP A 92 -5.47 0.36 -3.53
CA ASP A 92 -6.14 -0.94 -3.29
C ASP A 92 -7.12 -1.30 -4.42
N LEU A 93 -7.90 -0.31 -4.86
CA LEU A 93 -8.86 -0.47 -5.95
C LEU A 93 -8.16 -0.62 -7.30
N CYS A 94 -7.12 0.16 -7.59
CA CYS A 94 -6.34 0.02 -8.83
C CYS A 94 -5.79 -1.41 -8.96
N LEU A 95 -5.21 -1.90 -7.89
CA LEU A 95 -4.68 -3.25 -7.77
C LEU A 95 -5.78 -4.31 -7.91
N SER A 96 -6.85 -4.19 -7.13
CA SER A 96 -7.99 -5.11 -7.25
C SER A 96 -8.55 -5.16 -8.68
N SER A 97 -8.58 -4.02 -9.37
CA SER A 97 -9.04 -3.91 -10.76
C SER A 97 -8.09 -4.54 -11.78
N SER A 98 -6.80 -4.73 -11.43
CA SER A 98 -5.80 -5.42 -12.24
C SER A 98 -5.68 -6.91 -11.89
N GLY A 99 -6.64 -7.46 -11.13
CA GLY A 99 -6.60 -8.86 -10.68
C GLY A 99 -5.61 -9.11 -9.55
N THR A 100 -5.08 -8.04 -8.96
CA THR A 100 -4.13 -8.11 -7.87
C THR A 100 -4.84 -8.19 -6.52
N GLY A 101 -4.44 -9.16 -5.69
CA GLY A 101 -4.81 -9.19 -4.28
C GLY A 101 -3.97 -8.28 -3.39
N SER A 102 -4.63 -7.61 -2.44
CA SER A 102 -3.98 -6.76 -1.42
C SER A 102 -4.57 -6.98 -0.02
N TYR A 103 -3.79 -6.58 1.01
CA TYR A 103 -4.22 -6.63 2.40
C TYR A 103 -3.62 -5.49 3.23
N TRP A 104 -4.49 -4.83 4.00
CA TRP A 104 -4.11 -3.79 4.93
C TRP A 104 -3.62 -4.37 6.25
N LEU A 105 -2.45 -3.93 6.68
CA LEU A 105 -1.84 -4.31 7.94
C LEU A 105 -1.72 -3.07 8.84
N GLY A 106 -2.62 -2.96 9.81
CA GLY A 106 -2.69 -1.82 10.73
C GLY A 106 -1.80 -1.92 11.98
N LEU A 107 -1.19 -3.08 12.25
CA LEU A 107 -0.42 -3.36 13.48
C LEU A 107 1.05 -3.72 13.22
N THR A 108 1.61 -3.16 12.15
CA THR A 108 2.97 -3.44 11.69
C THR A 108 3.80 -2.18 11.61
N LYS A 109 5.11 -2.30 11.82
CA LYS A 109 6.08 -1.20 11.75
C LYS A 109 7.40 -1.65 11.13
N PRO A 110 8.20 -0.74 10.58
CA PRO A 110 9.51 -1.11 10.03
C PRO A 110 10.44 -1.59 11.15
N LYS A 111 11.40 -2.46 10.84
CA LYS A 111 12.50 -2.78 11.78
C LYS A 111 13.42 -1.55 11.89
N LYS A 112 13.75 -1.15 13.13
CA LYS A 112 14.69 -0.05 13.43
C LYS A 112 16.01 -0.31 12.71
N GLY A 113 16.51 0.69 11.97
CA GLY A 113 17.82 0.65 11.32
C GLY A 113 17.82 0.76 9.78
N ARG A 114 16.68 0.52 9.10
CA ARG A 114 16.63 0.62 7.61
C ARG A 114 15.66 1.66 7.05
N LEU A 115 14.72 2.19 7.83
CA LEU A 115 13.55 2.92 7.28
C LEU A 115 13.02 4.08 8.15
N GLU A 116 13.77 4.54 9.16
CA GLU A 116 13.30 5.60 10.07
C GLU A 116 13.29 6.98 9.38
N ARG A 117 12.14 7.43 8.89
CA ARG A 117 11.80 8.87 8.89
C ARG A 117 10.98 9.14 10.15
N ARG A 118 11.54 9.92 11.07
CA ARG A 118 11.20 9.98 12.52
C ARG A 118 9.75 10.33 12.92
N HIS A 119 8.79 10.53 12.02
CA HIS A 119 7.46 11.02 12.38
C HIS A 119 6.30 10.51 11.51
N LEU A 120 6.25 9.24 11.10
CA LEU A 120 5.22 8.77 10.15
C LEU A 120 4.47 7.54 10.68
N ASN A 121 3.13 7.55 10.66
CA ASN A 121 2.33 6.34 10.86
C ASN A 121 2.38 5.51 9.60
N LEU A 122 2.94 4.30 9.73
CA LEU A 122 2.96 3.31 8.67
C LEU A 122 1.56 2.70 8.55
N LEU A 123 0.85 3.01 7.47
CA LEU A 123 -0.20 2.10 6.98
C LEU A 123 0.50 1.20 5.96
N LEU A 124 0.45 -0.10 6.21
CA LEU A 124 1.17 -1.09 5.42
C LEU A 124 0.20 -1.76 4.48
N HIS A 125 0.54 -1.71 3.20
CA HIS A 125 -0.25 -2.30 2.13
C HIS A 125 0.55 -3.47 1.58
N LEU A 126 -0.06 -4.65 1.56
CA LEU A 126 0.51 -5.82 0.93
C LEU A 126 0.05 -5.96 -0.51
N LEU A 127 1.01 -6.41 -1.31
CA LEU A 127 0.99 -6.83 -2.72
C LEU A 127 1.89 -8.09 -2.71
N LEU A 128 1.70 -9.22 -3.41
CA LEU A 128 0.86 -9.65 -4.53
C LEU A 128 1.30 -11.11 -4.84
N GLN A 129 0.44 -12.10 -5.05
CA GLN A 129 -0.14 -12.61 -6.30
C GLN A 129 -1.20 -13.64 -5.85
N SER A 130 -2.26 -13.84 -6.65
CA SER A 130 -3.16 -14.98 -6.52
C SER A 130 -2.54 -16.24 -7.11
#